data_AF-A0A7C4R1N3-F1
#
_entry.id   AF-A0A7C4R1N3-F1
#
_cell.length_a   1.000
_cell.length_b   1.000
_cell.length_c   1.000
_cell.angle_alpha   90.00
_cell.angle_beta   90.00
_cell.angle_gamma   90.00
#
_symmetry.space_group_name_H-M   'P 1'
#
loop_
_entity.id
_entity.type
_entity.pdbx_description
1 polymer ?
#
loop_
_entity_poly.entity_id
_entity_poly.type
_entity_poly.pdbx_seq_one_letter_code
_entity_poly.pdbx_strand_id
1 'polypeptide(L)'
;MTMNVPESGDRESKTDLRLLLARLEEDLIQRGTSETITRVLQREDLRRQAAGEDLLRLARLAQMAGEIETALEILEGLVRREPGLRVAWDDLLELLWILGDRKGFARLLPAARSALDEEKYQLWIRRLSPAEGTRTASPEDGGDPGSPFVELAEKRQALERYLRLFSGREDCFARQWADRAEGKSGYVPERRPFGFPELEEHLAGRKTYGIYLLQSDARVRTALIDMDLAARFRQGRVSAEDRRLIYREREYLFQRIREISGQAATRPLIEFSGGKGYHFWYFFDPPVEALFARTFLECIRKPLAGDVSTFQIEVFPKQDSLSGKGLGNLVKLPLGIHRLTGKRSYFIDCEDRSTEAQLSFLQQTVYTDPEQVSRQITAAPAAAVVVHPKHAKWVEEFPELHTLETCCPPLGQILAACRSGSALSLREEKVLYHTVGFLNRAKTLLHSLLRNQPEYNPHMVDYRMSRLRGSPIGCRRIHSLMSYVGDYCRFDAPADYAHPLLHMDPAHRGPASNRSEKEENLAGAIENLREAIARVERFLK
;
A
#
# COMPACT_ATOMS: atom_id res chain seq x y z
N MET A 1 43.18 19.50 -58.14
CA MET A 1 43.19 20.96 -57.91
C MET A 1 41.78 21.46 -58.22
N THR A 2 40.99 22.02 -57.33
CA THR A 2 41.25 22.62 -56.01
C THR A 2 39.93 22.57 -55.25
N MET A 3 40.02 22.17 -53.99
CA MET A 3 38.92 22.10 -53.02
C MET A 3 38.39 23.50 -52.75
N ASN A 4 37.08 23.71 -52.89
CA ASN A 4 36.40 24.82 -52.24
C ASN A 4 35.78 24.28 -50.95
N VAL A 5 36.41 24.66 -49.84
CA VAL A 5 35.92 24.51 -48.47
C VAL A 5 34.82 25.55 -48.27
N PRO A 6 33.57 25.16 -47.97
CA PRO A 6 32.66 26.04 -47.26
C PRO A 6 32.92 25.85 -45.77
N GLU A 7 33.21 26.98 -45.13
CA GLU A 7 33.40 27.21 -43.71
C GLU A 7 32.61 26.22 -42.84
N SER A 8 33.34 25.46 -42.03
CA SER A 8 32.81 24.69 -40.92
C SER A 8 32.25 25.65 -39.88
N GLY A 9 31.02 26.12 -40.13
CA GLY A 9 30.18 26.76 -39.14
C GLY A 9 29.99 25.80 -37.98
N ASP A 10 30.59 26.18 -36.87
CA ASP A 10 30.45 25.69 -35.51
C ASP A 10 29.02 25.18 -35.23
N ARG A 11 28.77 23.89 -35.50
CA ARG A 11 27.59 23.16 -35.05
C ARG A 11 28.01 22.28 -33.88
N GLU A 12 28.44 22.92 -32.80
CA GLU A 12 28.52 22.25 -31.51
C GLU A 12 27.12 21.76 -31.11
N SER A 13 27.07 20.45 -30.91
CA SER A 13 25.94 19.65 -30.44
C SER A 13 25.40 20.16 -29.10
N LYS A 14 24.51 21.17 -29.12
CA LYS A 14 23.56 21.42 -28.04
C LYS A 14 22.54 20.28 -28.04
N THR A 15 22.87 19.18 -27.37
CA THR A 15 21.85 18.24 -26.91
C THR A 15 20.90 19.06 -26.03
N ASP A 16 19.62 19.12 -26.39
CA ASP A 16 18.62 19.83 -25.60
C ASP A 16 18.60 19.23 -24.19
N LEU A 17 19.14 19.97 -23.22
CA LEU A 17 19.29 19.53 -21.84
C LEU A 17 17.97 19.04 -21.26
N ARG A 18 16.85 19.67 -21.62
CA ARG A 18 15.51 19.27 -21.17
C ARG A 18 15.10 17.93 -21.73
N LEU A 19 15.44 17.65 -23.00
CA LEU A 19 15.20 16.35 -23.63
C LEU A 19 16.06 15.26 -22.98
N LEU A 20 17.31 15.58 -22.64
CA LEU A 20 18.20 14.66 -21.92
C LEU A 20 17.65 14.35 -20.52
N LEU A 21 17.26 15.36 -19.75
CA LEU A 21 16.67 15.19 -18.42
C LEU A 21 15.37 14.36 -18.47
N ALA A 22 14.50 14.62 -19.44
CA ALA A 22 13.28 13.83 -19.62
C ALA A 22 13.55 12.35 -19.94
N ARG A 23 14.57 12.07 -20.77
CA ARG A 23 14.99 10.69 -21.07
C ARG A 23 15.61 10.00 -19.87
N LEU A 24 16.46 10.70 -19.11
CA LEU A 24 17.05 10.16 -17.88
C LEU A 24 15.98 9.84 -16.83
N GLU A 25 14.97 10.70 -16.70
CA GLU A 25 13.83 10.47 -15.82
C GLU A 25 13.02 9.24 -16.25
N GLU A 26 12.69 9.15 -17.55
CA GLU A 26 11.97 8.01 -18.10
C GLU A 26 12.75 6.70 -17.91
N ASP A 27 14.05 6.70 -18.20
CA ASP A 27 14.90 5.52 -18.03
C ASP A 27 15.08 5.13 -16.57
N LEU A 28 15.23 6.09 -15.64
CA LEU A 28 15.26 5.80 -14.19
C LEU A 28 13.95 5.18 -13.70
N ILE A 29 12.80 5.71 -14.14
CA ILE A 29 11.48 5.19 -13.75
C ILE A 29 11.21 3.80 -14.36
N GLN A 30 11.65 3.56 -15.60
CA GLN A 30 11.35 2.33 -16.33
C GLN A 30 12.35 1.20 -16.09
N ARG A 31 13.64 1.53 -15.96
CA ARG A 31 14.77 0.58 -15.96
C ARG A 31 15.56 0.59 -14.65
N GLY A 32 15.37 1.59 -13.78
CA GLY A 32 16.15 1.78 -12.56
C GLY A 32 17.54 2.38 -12.82
N THR A 33 18.35 2.52 -11.78
CA THR A 33 19.72 3.05 -11.88
C THR A 33 20.62 2.12 -12.69
N SER A 34 21.48 2.70 -13.54
CA SER A 34 22.55 1.99 -14.25
C SER A 34 23.84 2.81 -14.19
N GLU A 35 25.00 2.18 -14.37
CA GLU A 35 26.29 2.89 -14.38
C GLU A 35 26.35 4.01 -15.41
N THR A 36 25.68 3.84 -16.56
CA THR A 36 25.60 4.87 -17.60
C THR A 36 24.82 6.10 -17.09
N ILE A 37 23.71 5.88 -16.39
CA ILE A 37 22.91 6.96 -15.80
C ILE A 37 23.69 7.68 -14.71
N THR A 38 24.32 6.94 -13.79
CA THR A 38 25.20 7.50 -12.75
C THR A 38 26.31 8.36 -13.35
N ARG A 39 27.03 7.86 -14.36
CA ARG A 39 28.08 8.62 -15.04
C ARG A 39 27.56 9.91 -15.67
N VAL A 40 26.37 9.87 -16.28
CA VAL A 40 25.75 11.07 -16.86
C VAL A 40 25.38 12.08 -15.77
N LEU A 41 24.79 11.65 -14.65
CA LEU A 41 24.39 12.54 -13.56
C LEU A 41 25.58 13.20 -12.84
N GLN A 42 26.74 12.54 -12.81
CA GLN A 42 27.97 13.07 -12.20
C GLN A 42 28.73 14.07 -13.10
N ARG A 43 28.34 14.22 -14.37
CA ARG A 43 29.02 15.12 -15.32
C ARG A 43 28.96 16.59 -14.88
N GLU A 44 30.13 17.21 -14.70
CA GLU A 44 30.22 18.63 -14.37
C GLU A 44 29.74 19.55 -15.49
N ASP A 45 29.93 19.17 -16.76
CA ASP A 45 29.51 19.99 -17.89
C ASP A 45 27.99 20.18 -17.95
N LEU A 46 27.22 19.14 -17.63
CA LEU A 46 25.76 19.21 -17.51
C LEU A 46 25.33 20.12 -16.34
N ARG A 47 26.04 20.05 -15.21
CA ARG A 47 25.81 20.93 -14.05
C ARG A 47 26.10 22.39 -14.36
N ARG A 48 27.10 22.69 -15.19
CA ARG A 48 27.42 24.06 -15.62
C ARG A 48 26.42 24.62 -16.64
N GLN A 49 25.83 23.75 -17.47
CA GLN A 49 24.85 24.15 -18.49
C GLN A 49 23.43 24.32 -17.94
N ALA A 50 23.11 23.66 -16.81
CA ALA A 50 21.82 23.76 -16.14
C ALA A 50 21.71 25.01 -15.24
N ALA A 51 20.51 25.56 -15.10
CA ALA A 51 20.18 26.66 -14.19
C ALA A 51 18.76 26.51 -13.62
N GLY A 52 18.46 27.12 -12.46
CA GLY A 52 17.14 27.09 -11.84
C GLY A 52 16.50 25.70 -11.76
N GLU A 53 15.32 25.55 -12.38
CA GLU A 53 14.53 24.31 -12.36
C GLU A 53 15.23 23.10 -13.01
N ASP A 54 16.11 23.32 -14.00
CA ASP A 54 16.83 22.22 -14.65
C ASP A 54 17.89 21.61 -13.71
N LEU A 55 18.52 22.42 -12.84
CA LEU A 55 19.41 21.93 -11.79
C LEU A 55 18.65 21.21 -10.68
N LEU A 56 17.48 21.73 -10.30
CA LEU A 56 16.62 21.08 -9.33
C LEU A 56 16.17 19.69 -9.83
N ARG A 57 15.79 19.59 -11.11
CA ARG A 57 15.45 18.32 -11.75
C ARG A 57 16.65 17.36 -11.77
N LEU A 58 17.84 17.86 -12.09
CA LEU A 58 19.06 17.05 -12.05
C LEU A 58 19.34 16.50 -10.64
N ALA A 59 19.18 17.31 -9.59
CA ALA A 59 19.34 16.88 -8.20
C ALA A 59 18.35 15.77 -7.82
N ARG A 60 17.07 15.90 -8.20
CA ARG A 60 16.05 14.89 -7.96
C ARG A 60 16.36 13.58 -8.70
N LEU A 61 16.86 13.67 -9.93
CA LEU A 61 17.29 12.49 -10.68
C LEU A 61 18.50 11.81 -10.02
N ALA A 62 19.46 12.57 -9.51
CA ALA A 62 20.58 12.04 -8.71
C ALA A 62 20.08 11.33 -7.44
N GLN A 63 19.14 11.92 -6.70
CA GLN A 63 18.52 11.30 -5.54
C GLN A 63 17.77 10.00 -5.90
N MET A 64 16.97 10.02 -6.98
CA MET A 64 16.26 8.84 -7.50
C MET A 64 17.22 7.73 -7.94
N ALA A 65 18.38 8.10 -8.48
CA ALA A 65 19.43 7.18 -8.88
C ALA A 65 20.20 6.58 -7.67
N GLY A 66 20.09 7.18 -6.48
CA GLY A 66 20.86 6.80 -5.29
C GLY A 66 22.20 7.53 -5.16
N GLU A 67 22.48 8.51 -6.01
CA GLU A 67 23.67 9.37 -6.00
C GLU A 67 23.49 10.54 -5.02
N ILE A 68 23.40 10.20 -3.73
CA ILE A 68 23.03 11.14 -2.67
C ILE A 68 24.03 12.30 -2.52
N GLU A 69 25.33 12.01 -2.59
CA GLU A 69 26.38 13.04 -2.50
C GLU A 69 26.27 14.05 -3.64
N THR A 70 26.07 13.56 -4.87
CA THR A 70 25.86 14.42 -6.04
C THR A 70 24.58 15.25 -5.91
N ALA A 71 23.50 14.68 -5.38
CA ALA A 71 22.26 15.42 -5.13
C ALA A 71 22.45 16.56 -4.10
N LEU A 72 23.16 16.29 -3.00
CA LEU A 72 23.49 17.29 -1.98
C LEU A 72 24.37 18.41 -2.54
N GLU A 73 25.42 18.07 -3.30
CA GLU A 73 26.29 19.05 -3.95
C GLU A 73 25.51 20.00 -4.87
N ILE A 74 24.61 19.43 -5.69
CA ILE A 74 23.78 20.22 -6.62
C ILE A 74 22.84 21.14 -5.83
N LEU A 75 22.14 20.62 -4.82
CA LEU A 75 21.18 21.39 -4.02
C LEU A 75 21.88 22.49 -3.20
N GLU A 76 23.00 22.20 -2.52
CA GLU A 76 23.78 23.21 -1.80
C GLU A 76 24.36 24.27 -2.75
N GLY A 77 24.77 23.88 -3.95
CA GLY A 77 25.20 24.81 -5.00
C GLY A 77 24.05 25.70 -5.49
N LEU A 78 22.87 25.11 -5.69
CA LEU A 78 21.69 25.79 -6.20
C LEU A 78 21.15 26.83 -5.19
N VAL A 79 21.00 26.47 -3.92
CA VAL A 79 20.51 27.42 -2.89
C VAL A 79 21.50 28.56 -2.62
N ARG A 80 22.80 28.34 -2.85
CA ARG A 80 23.82 29.40 -2.78
C ARG A 80 23.73 30.36 -3.96
N ARG A 81 23.47 29.85 -5.17
CA ARG A 81 23.37 30.64 -6.40
C ARG A 81 22.03 31.38 -6.51
N GLU A 82 20.95 30.73 -6.08
CA GLU A 82 19.58 31.22 -6.16
C GLU A 82 18.86 31.08 -4.81
N PRO A 83 19.21 31.92 -3.80
CA PRO A 83 18.65 31.80 -2.45
C PRO A 83 17.14 31.94 -2.39
N GLY A 84 16.50 32.60 -3.37
CA GLY A 84 15.04 32.76 -3.43
C GLY A 84 14.28 31.54 -3.95
N LEU A 85 14.95 30.49 -4.44
CA LEU A 85 14.30 29.30 -4.98
C LEU A 85 13.82 28.39 -3.86
N ARG A 86 12.61 28.67 -3.36
CA ARG A 86 11.98 27.97 -2.23
C ARG A 86 12.03 26.44 -2.31
N VAL A 87 11.75 25.89 -3.50
CA VAL A 87 11.66 24.43 -3.70
C VAL A 87 13.03 23.76 -3.51
N ALA A 88 14.13 24.43 -3.84
CA ALA A 88 15.47 23.89 -3.64
C ALA A 88 15.85 23.82 -2.14
N TRP A 89 15.39 24.78 -1.34
CA TRP A 89 15.56 24.74 0.11
C TRP A 89 14.75 23.63 0.77
N ASP A 90 13.50 23.43 0.35
CA ASP A 90 12.65 22.33 0.83
C ASP A 90 13.32 20.98 0.54
N ASP A 91 13.73 20.74 -0.71
CA ASP A 91 14.37 19.48 -1.12
C ASP A 91 15.72 19.24 -0.40
N LEU A 92 16.51 20.29 -0.17
CA LEU A 92 17.79 20.20 0.55
C LEU A 92 17.62 19.84 2.03
N LEU A 93 16.72 20.55 2.72
CA LEU A 93 16.44 20.31 4.13
C LEU A 93 15.80 18.93 4.33
N GLU A 94 14.90 18.52 3.45
CA GLU A 94 14.31 17.19 3.48
C GLU A 94 15.37 16.09 3.27
N LEU A 95 16.27 16.26 2.30
CA LEU A 95 17.34 15.30 2.05
C LEU A 95 18.30 15.18 3.25
N LEU A 96 18.74 16.30 3.83
CA LEU A 96 19.59 16.30 5.05
C LEU A 96 18.90 15.62 6.23
N TRP A 97 17.60 15.85 6.40
CA TRP A 97 16.79 15.22 7.45
C TRP A 97 16.69 13.70 7.26
N ILE A 98 16.37 13.23 6.04
CA ILE A 98 16.28 11.80 5.70
C ILE A 98 17.61 11.08 5.96
N LEU A 99 18.73 11.74 5.66
CA LEU A 99 20.07 11.19 5.86
C LEU A 99 20.53 11.22 7.32
N GLY A 100 19.76 11.87 8.21
CA GLY A 100 20.13 12.04 9.61
C GLY A 100 21.29 13.01 9.84
N ASP A 101 21.68 13.82 8.85
CA ASP A 101 22.72 14.84 8.98
C ASP A 101 22.16 16.07 9.72
N ARG A 102 21.97 15.91 11.02
CA ARG A 102 21.46 16.98 11.90
C ARG A 102 22.41 18.19 11.94
N LYS A 103 23.71 17.98 11.74
CA LYS A 103 24.71 19.07 11.76
C LYS A 103 24.60 19.93 10.50
N GLY A 104 24.53 19.31 9.32
CA GLY A 104 24.30 20.00 8.05
C GLY A 104 22.95 20.71 8.03
N PHE A 105 21.89 20.04 8.50
CA PHE A 105 20.54 20.61 8.61
C PHE A 105 20.52 21.85 9.51
N ALA A 106 21.05 21.77 10.74
CA ALA A 106 21.06 22.88 11.68
C ALA A 106 21.89 24.08 11.18
N ARG A 107 22.97 23.82 10.44
CA ARG A 107 23.82 24.85 9.83
C ARG A 107 23.09 25.62 8.72
N LEU A 108 22.28 24.93 7.91
CA LEU A 108 21.67 25.49 6.70
C LEU A 108 20.27 26.04 6.93
N LEU A 109 19.53 25.57 7.95
CA LEU A 109 18.18 26.03 8.22
C LEU A 109 18.07 27.56 8.39
N PRO A 110 18.93 28.26 9.17
CA PRO A 110 18.81 29.72 9.32
C PRO A 110 18.89 30.48 8.00
N ALA A 111 19.66 29.98 7.04
CA ALA A 111 19.80 30.58 5.71
C ALA A 111 18.55 30.38 4.84
N ALA A 112 17.73 29.37 5.13
CA ALA A 112 16.47 29.12 4.43
C ALA A 112 15.34 30.07 4.86
N ARG A 113 15.50 30.82 5.97
CA ARG A 113 14.45 31.67 6.55
C ARG A 113 13.91 32.73 5.58
N SER A 114 14.78 33.30 4.76
CA SER A 114 14.39 34.34 3.79
C SER A 114 13.64 33.78 2.57
N ALA A 115 13.68 32.47 2.36
CA ALA A 115 13.15 31.81 1.17
C ALA A 115 11.90 30.94 1.45
N LEU A 116 11.81 30.39 2.66
CA LEU A 116 10.67 29.61 3.13
C LEU A 116 9.59 30.54 3.70
N ASP A 117 8.33 30.14 3.56
CA ASP A 117 7.25 30.78 4.31
C ASP A 117 7.36 30.47 5.80
N GLU A 118 6.85 31.38 6.63
CA GLU A 118 6.94 31.28 8.08
C GLU A 118 6.37 29.94 8.58
N GLU A 119 5.29 29.44 8.00
CA GLU A 119 4.67 28.17 8.38
C GLU A 119 5.59 26.95 8.14
N LYS A 120 6.23 26.82 6.96
CA LYS A 120 7.18 25.72 6.71
C LYS A 120 8.48 25.91 7.46
N TYR A 121 8.96 27.14 7.60
CA TYR A 121 10.17 27.41 8.38
C TYR A 121 9.97 26.96 9.84
N GLN A 122 8.81 27.27 10.42
CA GLN A 122 8.43 26.80 11.75
C GLN A 122 8.25 25.27 11.80
N LEU A 123 7.73 24.63 10.75
CA LEU A 123 7.68 23.16 10.65
C LEU A 123 9.09 22.54 10.74
N TRP A 124 10.07 23.11 10.03
CA TRP A 124 11.46 22.63 10.06
C TRP A 124 12.15 22.92 11.40
N ILE A 125 11.87 24.05 12.04
CA ILE A 125 12.32 24.34 13.41
C ILE A 125 11.74 23.34 14.41
N ARG A 126 10.44 23.02 14.29
CA ARG A 126 9.78 21.97 15.10
C ARG A 126 10.35 20.58 14.87
N ARG A 127 10.97 20.33 13.71
CA ARG A 127 11.70 19.07 13.45
C ARG A 127 13.08 19.05 14.11
N LEU A 128 13.75 20.21 14.22
CA LEU A 128 15.01 20.33 14.96
C LEU A 128 14.84 20.31 16.48
N SER A 129 13.75 20.86 16.96
CA SER A 129 13.43 20.92 18.39
C SER A 129 12.64 19.66 18.75
N PRO A 130 13.09 18.83 19.73
CA PRO A 130 12.19 17.85 20.30
C PRO A 130 10.95 18.59 20.81
N ALA A 131 9.77 18.06 20.50
CA ALA A 131 8.50 18.77 20.57
C ALA A 131 8.21 19.37 21.97
N GLU A 132 8.39 20.68 22.12
CA GLU A 132 7.66 21.45 23.13
C GLU A 132 6.40 22.01 22.47
N GLY A 133 5.27 21.35 22.75
CA GLY A 133 3.96 21.86 22.38
C GLY A 133 3.67 23.20 23.07
N THR A 134 3.27 24.18 22.26
CA THR A 134 2.48 25.37 22.62
C THR A 134 2.72 25.94 24.03
N ARG A 135 3.84 26.65 24.23
CA ARG A 135 3.94 27.66 25.29
C ARG A 135 4.00 29.04 24.63
N THR A 136 2.97 29.85 24.86
CA THR A 136 3.12 31.31 24.82
C THR A 136 4.16 31.68 25.86
N ALA A 137 5.41 31.80 25.43
CA ALA A 137 6.53 32.12 26.29
C ALA A 137 6.42 33.57 26.75
N SER A 138 6.10 33.74 28.03
CA SER A 138 6.71 34.80 28.82
C SER A 138 8.14 34.35 29.13
N PRO A 139 9.15 35.24 29.09
CA PRO A 139 10.55 34.83 29.16
C PRO A 139 10.97 34.64 30.61
N GLU A 140 10.58 33.53 31.23
CA GLU A 140 11.12 33.04 32.50
C GLU A 140 10.60 31.61 32.69
N ASP A 141 11.41 30.59 32.36
CA ASP A 141 11.37 29.27 33.00
C ASP A 141 12.51 28.40 32.49
N GLY A 142 13.35 27.95 33.42
CA GLY A 142 14.36 26.92 33.17
C GLY A 142 13.71 25.58 32.84
N GLY A 143 14.29 24.85 31.89
CA GLY A 143 13.78 23.56 31.44
C GLY A 143 13.54 22.59 32.60
N ASP A 144 12.36 21.97 32.60
CA ASP A 144 11.94 20.99 33.60
C ASP A 144 12.91 19.79 33.62
N PRO A 145 13.62 19.54 34.74
CA PRO A 145 14.51 18.40 34.92
C PRO A 145 13.84 17.03 34.71
N GLY A 146 12.50 16.95 34.74
CA GLY A 146 11.73 15.73 34.53
C GLY A 146 11.59 15.30 33.06
N SER A 147 11.75 16.20 32.09
CA SER A 147 11.48 15.94 30.68
C SER A 147 12.30 14.77 30.08
N PRO A 148 13.64 14.67 30.28
CA PRO A 148 14.43 13.55 29.77
C PRO A 148 14.03 12.19 30.36
N PHE A 149 13.51 12.17 31.59
CA PHE A 149 13.05 10.95 32.25
C PHE A 149 11.70 10.48 31.68
N VAL A 150 10.81 11.40 31.33
CA VAL A 150 9.53 11.11 30.67
C VAL A 150 9.76 10.54 29.28
N GLU A 151 10.60 11.19 28.45
CA GLU A 151 10.93 10.70 27.10
C GLU A 151 11.56 9.29 27.13
N LEU A 152 12.45 9.04 28.09
CA LEU A 152 13.07 7.72 28.26
C LEU A 152 12.04 6.66 28.67
N ALA A 153 11.09 7.01 29.54
CA ALA A 153 10.02 6.12 29.99
C ALA A 153 9.05 5.78 28.84
N GLU A 154 8.64 6.79 28.06
CA GLU A 154 7.78 6.60 26.88
C GLU A 154 8.46 5.72 25.82
N LYS A 155 9.74 6.00 25.53
CA LYS A 155 10.53 5.17 24.62
C LYS A 155 10.60 3.73 25.13
N ARG A 156 10.85 3.53 26.42
CA ARG A 156 10.90 2.19 27.03
C ARG A 156 9.56 1.47 26.90
N GLN A 157 8.45 2.14 27.19
CA GLN A 157 7.11 1.58 27.05
C GLN A 157 6.82 1.19 25.59
N ALA A 158 7.29 1.97 24.62
CA ALA A 158 7.16 1.66 23.21
C ALA A 158 7.95 0.40 22.79
N LEU A 159 9.17 0.25 23.31
CA LEU A 159 9.98 -0.94 23.07
C LEU A 159 9.39 -2.18 23.77
N GLU A 160 8.88 -2.05 24.99
CA GLU A 160 8.19 -3.13 25.71
C GLU A 160 6.94 -3.59 24.95
N ARG A 161 6.16 -2.64 24.42
CA ARG A 161 5.01 -2.91 23.57
C ARG A 161 5.41 -3.69 22.32
N TYR A 162 6.46 -3.26 21.63
CA TYR A 162 6.98 -3.96 20.45
C TYR A 162 7.36 -5.40 20.79
N LEU A 163 8.16 -5.61 21.85
CA LEU A 163 8.59 -6.95 22.26
C LEU A 163 7.42 -7.86 22.63
N ARG A 164 6.38 -7.31 23.27
CA ARG A 164 5.17 -8.07 23.63
C ARG A 164 4.40 -8.50 22.38
N LEU A 165 4.26 -7.63 21.38
CA LEU A 165 3.56 -7.94 20.12
C LEU A 165 4.35 -8.93 19.26
N PHE A 166 5.65 -8.69 19.08
CA PHE A 166 6.52 -9.47 18.19
C PHE A 166 7.42 -10.42 18.97
N SER A 167 6.81 -11.25 19.82
CA SER A 167 7.49 -12.31 20.55
C SER A 167 7.16 -13.67 19.96
N GLY A 168 8.17 -14.52 19.88
CA GLY A 168 8.05 -15.90 19.46
C GLY A 168 8.72 -16.81 20.47
N ARG A 169 9.54 -17.73 19.97
CA ARG A 169 10.34 -18.67 20.74
C ARG A 169 11.26 -17.95 21.74
N GLU A 170 11.33 -18.49 22.95
CA GLU A 170 11.87 -17.83 24.14
C GLU A 170 13.41 -17.91 24.21
N ASP A 171 13.99 -18.97 23.63
CA ASP A 171 15.40 -19.32 23.71
C ASP A 171 16.20 -19.00 22.44
N CYS A 172 15.54 -18.49 21.38
CA CYS A 172 16.17 -18.34 20.08
C CYS A 172 15.51 -17.31 19.17
N PHE A 173 16.32 -16.51 18.48
CA PHE A 173 15.93 -15.65 17.36
C PHE A 173 16.92 -15.82 16.21
N ALA A 174 16.76 -15.08 15.11
CA ALA A 174 17.71 -15.13 14.00
C ALA A 174 18.15 -13.75 13.53
N ARG A 175 19.39 -13.66 13.05
CA ARG A 175 19.97 -12.48 12.42
C ARG A 175 20.09 -12.67 10.92
N GLN A 176 19.62 -11.70 10.14
CA GLN A 176 19.74 -11.70 8.69
C GLN A 176 21.17 -11.37 8.28
N TRP A 177 21.70 -12.10 7.31
CA TRP A 177 22.90 -11.76 6.56
C TRP A 177 22.55 -11.62 5.08
N ALA A 178 23.34 -10.83 4.35
CA ALA A 178 23.24 -10.74 2.91
C ALA A 178 24.64 -10.62 2.32
N ASP A 179 24.86 -11.35 1.24
CA ASP A 179 25.97 -11.17 0.33
C ASP A 179 25.44 -10.44 -0.91
N ARG A 180 25.78 -9.15 -1.02
CA ARG A 180 25.33 -8.32 -2.14
C ARG A 180 26.04 -8.65 -3.44
N ALA A 181 27.26 -9.18 -3.39
CA ALA A 181 28.01 -9.55 -4.59
C ALA A 181 27.41 -10.81 -5.23
N GLU A 182 26.98 -11.77 -4.41
CA GLU A 182 26.31 -12.98 -4.89
C GLU A 182 24.78 -12.85 -4.98
N GLY A 183 24.21 -11.74 -4.53
CA GLY A 183 22.76 -11.53 -4.46
C GLY A 183 22.03 -12.48 -3.51
N LYS A 184 22.75 -13.07 -2.54
CA LYS A 184 22.22 -14.05 -1.59
C LYS A 184 21.89 -13.39 -0.26
N SER A 185 20.91 -13.95 0.44
CA SER A 185 20.64 -13.57 1.82
C SER A 185 20.09 -14.77 2.58
N GLY A 186 20.24 -14.74 3.90
CA GLY A 186 19.78 -15.82 4.76
C GLY A 186 19.71 -15.36 6.21
N TYR A 187 19.49 -16.32 7.10
CA TYR A 187 19.38 -16.08 8.53
C TYR A 187 20.26 -17.06 9.30
N VAL A 188 20.89 -16.55 10.36
CA VAL A 188 21.68 -17.35 11.30
C VAL A 188 20.98 -17.31 12.66
N PRO A 189 20.67 -18.46 13.27
CA PRO A 189 20.06 -18.50 14.60
C PRO A 189 21.04 -18.05 15.69
N GLU A 190 20.53 -17.28 16.66
CA GLU A 190 21.20 -16.92 17.90
C GLU A 190 20.48 -17.61 19.07
N ARG A 191 21.21 -18.43 19.84
CA ARG A 191 20.68 -19.29 20.92
C ARG A 191 20.61 -18.55 22.26
N ARG A 192 19.78 -17.52 22.30
CA ARG A 192 19.50 -16.71 23.49
C ARG A 192 18.18 -15.95 23.29
N PRO A 193 17.58 -15.38 24.35
CA PRO A 193 16.41 -14.53 24.22
C PRO A 193 16.70 -13.26 23.40
N PHE A 194 15.71 -12.80 22.65
CA PHE A 194 15.72 -11.49 21.98
C PHE A 194 15.31 -10.39 22.97
N GLY A 195 16.04 -9.28 23.04
CA GLY A 195 15.78 -8.21 24.02
C GLY A 195 15.95 -6.80 23.47
N PHE A 196 15.97 -5.82 24.38
CA PHE A 196 16.12 -4.40 24.04
C PHE A 196 17.36 -4.08 23.18
N PRO A 197 18.57 -4.59 23.47
CA PRO A 197 19.75 -4.24 22.67
C PRO A 197 19.60 -4.63 21.19
N GLU A 198 19.09 -5.82 20.91
CA GLU A 198 18.85 -6.30 19.55
C GLU A 198 17.73 -5.50 18.88
N LEU A 199 16.67 -5.18 19.61
CA LEU A 199 15.59 -4.34 19.09
C LEU A 199 16.10 -2.95 18.71
N GLU A 200 16.93 -2.31 19.54
CA GLU A 200 17.50 -1.00 19.22
C GLU A 200 18.42 -1.06 17.99
N GLU A 201 19.22 -2.12 17.84
CA GLU A 201 19.99 -2.35 16.60
C GLU A 201 19.10 -2.59 15.37
N HIS A 202 17.97 -3.28 15.55
CA HIS A 202 16.97 -3.53 14.52
C HIS A 202 16.36 -2.23 13.98
N LEU A 203 15.85 -1.43 14.92
CA LEU A 203 15.17 -0.17 14.64
C LEU A 203 16.15 0.87 14.09
N ALA A 204 17.39 0.88 14.56
CA ALA A 204 18.45 1.70 13.98
C ALA A 204 18.91 1.23 12.59
N GLY A 205 18.45 0.06 12.10
CA GLY A 205 18.85 -0.50 10.81
C GLY A 205 20.28 -1.05 10.78
N ARG A 206 20.96 -1.16 11.93
CA ARG A 206 22.34 -1.68 12.06
C ARG A 206 22.39 -3.19 11.85
N LYS A 207 21.40 -3.92 12.37
CA LYS A 207 21.20 -5.36 12.10
C LYS A 207 19.72 -5.60 11.77
N THR A 208 19.43 -6.70 11.08
CA THR A 208 18.05 -7.10 10.79
C THR A 208 17.83 -8.45 11.42
N TYR A 209 16.73 -8.60 12.13
CA TYR A 209 16.44 -9.77 12.95
C TYR A 209 15.10 -10.37 12.54
N GLY A 210 14.91 -11.62 12.91
CA GLY A 210 13.66 -12.35 12.77
C GLY A 210 13.42 -13.23 13.99
N ILE A 211 12.16 -13.61 14.18
CA ILE A 211 11.71 -14.44 15.29
C ILE A 211 11.19 -15.78 14.77
N TYR A 212 11.44 -16.83 15.54
CA TYR A 212 10.77 -18.12 15.33
C TYR A 212 9.42 -18.06 16.03
N LEU A 213 8.31 -18.20 15.29
CA LEU A 213 6.98 -17.91 15.86
C LEU A 213 6.57 -18.86 16.98
N LEU A 214 6.95 -20.14 16.86
CA LEU A 214 6.46 -21.21 17.71
C LEU A 214 7.26 -21.28 19.02
N GLN A 215 6.56 -21.14 20.13
CA GLN A 215 7.11 -21.30 21.48
C GLN A 215 7.38 -22.77 21.81
N SER A 216 8.14 -23.00 22.87
CA SER A 216 8.50 -24.34 23.33
C SER A 216 7.29 -25.23 23.69
N ASP A 217 6.17 -24.62 24.11
CA ASP A 217 4.90 -25.28 24.44
C ASP A 217 3.91 -25.35 23.26
N ALA A 218 4.37 -25.12 22.03
CA ALA A 218 3.57 -25.11 20.80
C ALA A 218 2.53 -23.98 20.69
N ARG A 219 2.69 -22.91 21.48
CA ARG A 219 1.87 -21.70 21.37
C ARG A 219 2.51 -20.60 20.55
N VAL A 220 1.70 -19.63 20.16
CA VAL A 220 2.12 -18.41 19.46
C VAL A 220 1.49 -17.17 20.08
N ARG A 221 2.27 -16.10 20.17
CA ARG A 221 1.79 -14.75 20.51
C ARG A 221 1.43 -13.94 19.28
N THR A 222 1.99 -14.30 18.14
CA THR A 222 1.70 -13.66 16.87
C THR A 222 1.64 -14.68 15.75
N ALA A 223 0.74 -14.45 14.81
CA ALA A 223 0.61 -15.18 13.57
C ALA A 223 0.47 -14.18 12.43
N LEU A 224 0.77 -14.58 11.19
CA LEU A 224 0.60 -13.69 10.05
C LEU A 224 0.17 -14.40 8.78
N ILE A 225 -0.47 -13.62 7.92
CA ILE A 225 -0.61 -13.94 6.50
C ILE A 225 0.49 -13.20 5.76
N ASP A 226 1.34 -13.93 5.05
CA ASP A 226 2.39 -13.39 4.20
C ASP A 226 1.88 -13.30 2.76
N MET A 227 1.82 -12.09 2.24
CA MET A 227 1.34 -11.78 0.89
C MET A 227 2.53 -11.35 0.04
N ASP A 228 2.99 -12.26 -0.80
CA ASP A 228 4.26 -12.13 -1.50
C ASP A 228 4.01 -12.12 -3.01
N LEU A 229 4.56 -11.13 -3.72
CA LEU A 229 4.37 -11.04 -5.17
C LEU A 229 4.84 -12.35 -5.86
N ALA A 230 4.12 -12.94 -6.80
CA ALA A 230 4.49 -14.20 -7.42
C ALA A 230 5.81 -14.08 -8.21
N ALA A 231 6.58 -15.18 -8.27
CA ALA A 231 7.95 -15.20 -8.84
C ALA A 231 8.05 -14.57 -10.24
N ARG A 232 7.04 -14.79 -11.10
CA ARG A 232 6.91 -14.20 -12.44
C ARG A 232 7.02 -12.67 -12.44
N PHE A 233 6.53 -12.01 -11.40
CA PHE A 233 6.56 -10.55 -11.27
C PHE A 233 7.72 -10.05 -10.39
N ARG A 234 8.53 -10.96 -9.83
CA ARG A 234 9.72 -10.60 -9.04
C ARG A 234 10.94 -10.29 -9.91
N GLN A 235 11.03 -10.83 -11.12
CA GLN A 235 12.24 -10.76 -11.95
C GLN A 235 11.93 -10.12 -13.32
N GLY A 236 12.85 -9.29 -13.83
CA GLY A 236 12.72 -8.66 -15.15
C GLY A 236 11.77 -7.46 -15.22
N ARG A 237 11.52 -7.00 -16.45
CA ARG A 237 10.68 -5.82 -16.73
C ARG A 237 9.20 -6.20 -16.64
N VAL A 238 8.50 -5.61 -15.67
CA VAL A 238 7.05 -5.77 -15.52
C VAL A 238 6.33 -4.81 -16.48
N SER A 239 5.44 -5.33 -17.32
CA SER A 239 4.67 -4.53 -18.28
C SER A 239 3.70 -3.56 -17.59
N ALA A 240 3.23 -2.54 -18.30
CA ALA A 240 2.24 -1.61 -17.76
C ALA A 240 0.91 -2.31 -17.41
N GLU A 241 0.52 -3.35 -18.16
CA GLU A 241 -0.67 -4.15 -17.89
C GLU A 241 -0.49 -5.00 -16.63
N ASP A 242 0.64 -5.70 -16.49
CA ASP A 242 0.96 -6.47 -15.29
C ASP A 242 1.03 -5.58 -14.05
N ARG A 243 1.59 -4.36 -14.16
CA ARG A 243 1.60 -3.39 -13.03
C ARG A 243 0.19 -3.05 -12.57
N ARG A 244 -0.74 -2.77 -13.49
CA ARG A 244 -2.14 -2.48 -13.15
C ARG A 244 -2.80 -3.68 -12.48
N LEU A 245 -2.57 -4.89 -13.01
CA LEU A 245 -3.08 -6.13 -12.41
C LEU A 245 -2.56 -6.30 -10.97
N ILE A 246 -1.26 -6.12 -10.74
CA ILE A 246 -0.64 -6.18 -9.40
C ILE A 246 -1.29 -5.17 -8.45
N TYR A 247 -1.44 -3.91 -8.87
CA TYR A 247 -2.04 -2.89 -8.01
C TYR A 247 -3.49 -3.21 -7.66
N ARG A 248 -4.27 -3.70 -8.62
CA ARG A 248 -5.67 -4.07 -8.44
C ARG A 248 -5.81 -5.27 -7.50
N GLU A 249 -5.06 -6.35 -7.72
CA GLU A 249 -5.10 -7.53 -6.85
C GLU A 249 -4.59 -7.21 -5.45
N ARG A 250 -3.57 -6.36 -5.31
CA ARG A 250 -3.10 -5.88 -3.99
C ARG A 250 -4.23 -5.20 -3.22
N GLU A 251 -4.91 -4.25 -3.85
CA GLU A 251 -5.99 -3.50 -3.21
C GLU A 251 -7.17 -4.41 -2.84
N TYR A 252 -7.51 -5.33 -3.75
CA TYR A 252 -8.50 -6.38 -3.48
C TYR A 252 -8.14 -7.19 -2.22
N LEU A 253 -6.90 -7.69 -2.12
CA LEU A 253 -6.47 -8.48 -0.96
C LEU A 253 -6.47 -7.66 0.33
N PHE A 254 -6.03 -6.40 0.28
CA PHE A 254 -6.07 -5.50 1.44
C PHE A 254 -7.47 -5.36 2.00
N GLN A 255 -8.45 -5.11 1.14
CA GLN A 255 -9.84 -4.94 1.54
C GLN A 255 -10.44 -6.28 2.01
N ARG A 256 -10.29 -7.35 1.24
CA ARG A 256 -10.89 -8.66 1.58
C ARG A 256 -10.31 -9.26 2.85
N ILE A 257 -9.00 -9.17 3.08
CA ILE A 257 -8.40 -9.66 4.32
C ILE A 257 -8.94 -8.87 5.52
N ARG A 258 -9.03 -7.53 5.43
CA ARG A 258 -9.61 -6.69 6.49
C ARG A 258 -11.07 -7.02 6.74
N GLU A 259 -11.86 -7.23 5.69
CA GLU A 259 -13.28 -7.56 5.79
C GLU A 259 -13.49 -8.90 6.48
N ILE A 260 -12.81 -9.96 6.05
CA ILE A 260 -12.93 -11.30 6.65
C ILE A 260 -12.39 -11.30 8.09
N SER A 261 -11.30 -10.58 8.36
CA SER A 261 -10.77 -10.41 9.73
C SER A 261 -11.77 -9.71 10.66
N GLY A 262 -12.44 -8.68 10.14
CA GLY A 262 -13.48 -7.96 10.87
C GLY A 262 -14.65 -8.83 11.29
N GLN A 263 -14.85 -10.00 10.65
CA GLN A 263 -15.90 -10.97 10.99
C GLN A 263 -15.67 -11.65 12.34
N ALA A 264 -14.40 -11.81 12.75
CA ALA A 264 -14.03 -12.21 14.10
C ALA A 264 -13.75 -11.01 15.03
N ALA A 265 -14.22 -9.81 14.67
CA ALA A 265 -13.89 -8.57 15.37
C ALA A 265 -12.37 -8.33 15.51
N THR A 266 -11.57 -8.88 14.59
CA THR A 266 -10.11 -8.71 14.56
C THR A 266 -9.70 -7.66 13.53
N ARG A 267 -8.53 -7.06 13.73
CA ARG A 267 -7.93 -6.11 12.79
C ARG A 267 -6.46 -6.45 12.61
N PRO A 268 -6.03 -6.92 11.42
CA PRO A 268 -4.62 -7.16 11.18
C PRO A 268 -3.86 -5.86 11.13
N LEU A 269 -2.63 -5.89 11.64
CA LEU A 269 -1.66 -4.84 11.42
C LEU A 269 -0.91 -5.13 10.12
N ILE A 270 -0.97 -4.21 9.14
CA ILE A 270 -0.42 -4.45 7.80
C ILE A 270 0.95 -3.79 7.65
N GLU A 271 1.98 -4.61 7.44
CA GLU A 271 3.37 -4.20 7.23
C GLU A 271 3.74 -4.33 5.75
N PHE A 272 4.35 -3.30 5.16
CA PHE A 272 5.17 -3.49 3.97
C PHE A 272 6.53 -4.07 4.39
N SER A 273 6.88 -5.27 3.89
CA SER A 273 8.03 -6.04 4.40
C SER A 273 9.42 -5.46 4.04
N GLY A 274 9.48 -4.35 3.29
CA GLY A 274 10.72 -3.81 2.72
C GLY A 274 11.12 -4.48 1.40
N GLY A 275 10.35 -5.48 0.94
CA GLY A 275 10.59 -6.21 -0.29
C GLY A 275 9.50 -5.98 -1.34
N LYS A 276 8.92 -7.09 -1.82
CA LYS A 276 7.78 -7.11 -2.76
C LYS A 276 6.54 -7.76 -2.13
N GLY A 277 6.47 -7.79 -0.80
CA GLY A 277 5.40 -8.43 -0.06
C GLY A 277 4.91 -7.61 1.12
N TYR A 278 3.82 -8.07 1.72
CA TYR A 278 3.19 -7.47 2.88
C TYR A 278 2.85 -8.55 3.89
N HIS A 279 2.98 -8.22 5.18
CA HIS A 279 2.57 -9.10 6.26
C HIS A 279 1.32 -8.55 6.94
N PHE A 280 0.34 -9.41 7.18
CA PHE A 280 -0.86 -9.10 7.97
C PHE A 280 -0.71 -9.79 9.32
N TRP A 281 -0.34 -9.02 10.34
CA TRP A 281 -0.04 -9.52 11.67
C TRP A 281 -1.29 -9.59 12.55
N TYR A 282 -1.43 -10.69 13.27
CA TYR A 282 -2.46 -10.93 14.28
C TYR A 282 -1.79 -11.30 15.60
N PHE A 283 -2.22 -10.65 16.67
CA PHE A 283 -1.59 -10.78 17.99
C PHE A 283 -2.54 -11.42 18.98
N PHE A 284 -2.01 -12.23 19.90
CA PHE A 284 -2.75 -12.96 20.91
C PHE A 284 -2.13 -12.74 22.28
N ASP A 285 -2.97 -12.41 23.25
CA ASP A 285 -2.56 -12.32 24.65
C ASP A 285 -3.71 -12.74 25.57
N PRO A 286 -3.59 -13.87 26.30
CA PRO A 286 -2.43 -14.77 26.37
C PRO A 286 -2.12 -15.50 25.04
N PRO A 287 -0.93 -16.13 24.90
CA PRO A 287 -0.61 -16.95 23.72
C PRO A 287 -1.65 -18.03 23.46
N VAL A 288 -1.88 -18.37 22.20
CA VAL A 288 -2.82 -19.41 21.76
C VAL A 288 -2.10 -20.58 21.10
N GLU A 289 -2.75 -21.73 21.04
CA GLU A 289 -2.24 -22.91 20.33
C GLU A 289 -1.95 -22.59 18.84
N ALA A 290 -0.81 -23.04 18.32
CA ALA A 290 -0.43 -22.76 16.93
C ALA A 290 -1.47 -23.27 15.91
N LEU A 291 -2.08 -24.44 16.18
CA LEU A 291 -3.15 -25.00 15.36
C LEU A 291 -4.39 -24.09 15.32
N PHE A 292 -4.73 -23.45 16.44
CA PHE A 292 -5.86 -22.52 16.53
C PHE A 292 -5.60 -21.29 15.66
N ALA A 293 -4.43 -20.66 15.83
CA ALA A 293 -4.04 -19.51 15.02
C ALA A 293 -3.97 -19.84 13.52
N ARG A 294 -3.39 -20.99 13.15
CA ARG A 294 -3.32 -21.43 11.75
C ARG A 294 -4.69 -21.69 11.16
N THR A 295 -5.59 -22.36 11.90
CA THR A 295 -6.97 -22.62 11.45
C THR A 295 -7.72 -21.32 11.17
N PHE A 296 -7.62 -20.35 12.08
CA PHE A 296 -8.19 -19.01 11.89
C PHE A 296 -7.68 -18.33 10.62
N LEU A 297 -6.36 -18.28 10.41
CA LEU A 297 -5.79 -17.63 9.24
C LEU A 297 -6.11 -18.39 7.94
N GLU A 298 -6.27 -19.71 7.99
CA GLU A 298 -6.74 -20.51 6.86
C GLU A 298 -8.20 -20.22 6.48
N CYS A 299 -9.07 -19.88 7.44
CA CYS A 299 -10.42 -19.38 7.14
C CYS A 299 -10.39 -18.08 6.33
N ILE A 300 -9.37 -17.24 6.53
CA ILE A 300 -9.16 -16.01 5.77
C ILE A 300 -8.50 -16.29 4.42
N ARG A 301 -7.47 -17.15 4.39
CA ARG A 301 -6.68 -17.44 3.18
C ARG A 301 -7.46 -18.23 2.13
N LYS A 302 -8.18 -19.28 2.52
CA LYS A 302 -8.80 -20.24 1.59
C LYS A 302 -9.75 -19.60 0.58
N PRO A 303 -10.65 -18.67 0.96
CA PRO A 303 -11.53 -17.99 0.01
C PRO A 303 -10.77 -17.14 -1.01
N LEU A 304 -9.58 -16.64 -0.67
CA LEU A 304 -8.83 -15.66 -1.48
C LEU A 304 -7.76 -16.30 -2.37
N ALA A 305 -7.31 -17.51 -2.04
CA ALA A 305 -6.18 -18.14 -2.71
C ALA A 305 -6.38 -18.37 -4.22
N GLY A 306 -7.65 -18.50 -4.67
CA GLY A 306 -8.01 -18.67 -6.08
C GLY A 306 -8.42 -17.37 -6.79
N ASP A 307 -8.48 -16.25 -6.07
CA ASP A 307 -9.01 -14.98 -6.56
C ASP A 307 -7.95 -14.07 -7.18
N VAL A 308 -6.68 -14.46 -7.08
CA VAL A 308 -5.52 -13.65 -7.46
C VAL A 308 -4.47 -14.50 -8.14
N SER A 309 -3.70 -13.87 -9.03
CA SER A 309 -2.66 -14.51 -9.83
C SER A 309 -1.27 -13.90 -9.63
N THR A 310 -1.22 -12.67 -9.11
CA THR A 310 -0.02 -11.87 -8.92
C THR A 310 0.58 -12.00 -7.54
N PHE A 311 -0.16 -12.51 -6.55
CA PHE A 311 0.31 -12.72 -5.18
C PHE A 311 0.16 -14.17 -4.75
N GLN A 312 1.15 -14.65 -4.02
CA GLN A 312 1.08 -15.87 -3.22
C GLN A 312 0.74 -15.45 -1.79
N ILE A 313 -0.23 -16.14 -1.19
CA ILE A 313 -0.69 -15.87 0.16
C ILE A 313 -0.40 -17.10 0.99
N GLU A 314 0.49 -16.97 1.97
CA GLU A 314 0.88 -18.05 2.88
C GLU A 314 0.48 -17.72 4.32
N VAL A 315 0.24 -18.76 5.13
CA VAL A 315 -0.09 -18.61 6.56
C VAL A 315 1.10 -19.06 7.41
N PHE A 316 1.40 -18.28 8.44
CA PHE A 316 2.39 -18.61 9.45
C PHE A 316 1.78 -18.51 10.86
N PRO A 317 2.03 -19.50 11.74
CA PRO A 317 2.96 -20.63 11.58
C PRO A 317 2.48 -21.70 10.58
N LYS A 318 3.42 -22.39 9.91
CA LYS A 318 3.12 -23.53 9.02
C LYS A 318 2.97 -24.85 9.79
N GLN A 319 3.59 -24.95 10.97
CA GLN A 319 3.63 -26.16 11.80
C GLN A 319 2.86 -25.95 13.11
N ASP A 320 2.22 -27.01 13.59
CA ASP A 320 1.45 -27.01 14.85
C ASP A 320 2.33 -27.28 16.07
N SER A 321 3.47 -27.94 15.88
CA SER A 321 4.40 -28.33 16.94
C SER A 321 5.83 -28.37 16.40
N LEU A 322 6.83 -28.27 17.28
CA LEU A 322 8.23 -28.45 16.91
C LEU A 322 8.55 -29.95 16.73
N SER A 323 9.11 -30.35 15.59
CA SER A 323 9.50 -31.75 15.30
C SER A 323 10.85 -32.16 15.92
N GLY A 324 11.10 -31.77 17.17
CA GLY A 324 12.28 -32.13 17.97
C GLY A 324 13.62 -31.53 17.53
N LYS A 325 13.91 -31.42 16.22
CA LYS A 325 15.16 -30.86 15.67
C LYS A 325 15.00 -29.51 14.95
N GLY A 326 13.77 -29.09 14.67
CA GLY A 326 13.46 -27.83 13.96
C GLY A 326 13.32 -26.63 14.89
N LEU A 327 13.56 -25.42 14.36
CA LEU A 327 13.41 -24.17 15.12
C LEU A 327 12.03 -23.53 15.01
N GLY A 328 11.17 -24.05 14.14
CA GLY A 328 9.93 -23.40 13.79
C GLY A 328 10.06 -22.53 12.55
N ASN A 329 8.96 -21.89 12.14
CA ASN A 329 8.97 -20.94 11.04
C ASN A 329 9.58 -19.61 11.50
N LEU A 330 10.56 -19.13 10.74
CA LEU A 330 11.20 -17.84 10.94
C LEU A 330 10.47 -16.77 10.14
N VAL A 331 10.21 -15.62 10.76
CA VAL A 331 9.75 -14.41 10.07
C VAL A 331 10.60 -13.21 10.44
N LYS A 332 10.81 -12.31 9.48
CA LYS A 332 11.54 -11.06 9.70
C LYS A 332 10.73 -10.17 10.65
N LEU A 333 11.40 -9.55 11.61
CA LEU A 333 10.78 -8.52 12.44
C LEU A 333 10.45 -7.25 11.61
N PRO A 334 9.35 -6.55 11.94
CA PRO A 334 8.97 -5.31 11.27
C PRO A 334 9.83 -4.12 11.67
N LEU A 335 9.76 -3.04 10.89
CA LEU A 335 10.51 -1.78 11.07
C LEU A 335 12.03 -1.87 10.83
N GLY A 336 12.60 -3.05 10.56
CA GLY A 336 13.99 -3.21 10.15
C GLY A 336 14.26 -2.89 8.68
N ILE A 337 15.55 -2.89 8.31
CA ILE A 337 15.99 -2.73 6.91
C ILE A 337 16.11 -4.10 6.24
N HIS A 338 15.41 -4.30 5.13
CA HIS A 338 15.53 -5.53 4.36
C HIS A 338 16.91 -5.59 3.66
N ARG A 339 17.77 -6.53 4.03
CA ARG A 339 19.20 -6.48 3.65
C ARG A 339 19.50 -6.58 2.16
N LEU A 340 18.65 -7.28 1.40
CA LEU A 340 18.78 -7.39 -0.06
C LEU A 340 18.36 -6.11 -0.79
N THR A 341 17.22 -5.52 -0.44
CA THR A 341 16.63 -4.36 -1.15
C THR A 341 17.07 -3.02 -0.59
N GLY A 342 17.62 -2.99 0.63
CA GLY A 342 17.98 -1.79 1.36
C GLY A 342 16.79 -0.98 1.89
N LYS A 343 15.55 -1.39 1.62
CA LYS A 343 14.36 -0.64 2.04
C LYS A 343 13.97 -0.99 3.47
N ARG A 344 13.53 0.02 4.22
CA ARG A 344 12.94 -0.15 5.55
C ARG A 344 11.49 -0.63 5.43
N SER A 345 11.12 -1.62 6.24
CA SER A 345 9.72 -2.02 6.41
C SER A 345 8.97 -1.01 7.27
N TYR A 346 7.67 -0.84 7.03
CA TYR A 346 6.81 0.10 7.77
C TYR A 346 5.36 -0.39 7.77
N PHE A 347 4.56 0.03 8.74
CA PHE A 347 3.12 -0.21 8.76
C PHE A 347 2.39 0.79 7.86
N ILE A 348 1.60 0.27 6.93
CA ILE A 348 1.03 1.08 5.83
C ILE A 348 -0.04 2.07 6.30
N ASP A 349 -0.65 1.80 7.46
CA ASP A 349 -1.69 2.65 8.05
C ASP A 349 -1.12 3.79 8.89
N CYS A 350 0.20 3.85 9.05
CA CYS A 350 0.90 4.95 9.69
C CYS A 350 1.60 5.80 8.61
N GLU A 351 1.07 6.99 8.36
CA GLU A 351 1.55 7.90 7.31
C GLU A 351 2.99 8.35 7.56
N ASP A 352 3.32 8.67 8.82
CA ASP A 352 4.68 8.98 9.22
C ASP A 352 5.53 7.70 9.33
N ARG A 353 6.58 7.65 8.52
CA ARG A 353 7.51 6.52 8.44
C ARG A 353 8.68 6.62 9.39
N SER A 354 8.74 7.65 10.24
CA SER A 354 9.70 7.76 11.34
C SER A 354 9.58 6.57 12.28
N THR A 355 10.70 6.17 12.90
CA THR A 355 10.69 5.00 13.81
C THR A 355 9.80 5.28 15.01
N GLU A 356 9.84 6.53 15.49
CA GLU A 356 9.10 7.04 16.64
C GLU A 356 7.59 6.97 16.39
N ALA A 357 7.12 7.47 15.25
CA ALA A 357 5.69 7.42 14.91
C ALA A 357 5.20 5.99 14.72
N GLN A 358 6.00 5.13 14.07
CA GLN A 358 5.67 3.72 13.87
C GLN A 358 5.58 2.95 15.20
N LEU A 359 6.47 3.24 16.16
CA LEU A 359 6.40 2.67 17.51
C LEU A 359 5.20 3.19 18.31
N SER A 360 4.88 4.48 18.19
CA SER A 360 3.68 5.07 18.80
C SER A 360 2.41 4.43 18.23
N PHE A 361 2.37 4.20 16.91
CA PHE A 361 1.26 3.53 16.23
C PHE A 361 0.98 2.12 16.78
N LEU A 362 2.01 1.37 17.18
CA LEU A 362 1.86 0.03 17.79
C LEU A 362 1.14 0.04 19.15
N GLN A 363 1.08 1.18 19.84
CA GLN A 363 0.31 1.30 21.08
C GLN A 363 -1.19 1.12 20.82
N GLN A 364 -1.66 1.45 19.62
CA GLN A 364 -3.07 1.37 19.23
C GLN A 364 -3.48 -0.02 18.73
N THR A 365 -2.52 -0.95 18.59
CA THR A 365 -2.79 -2.32 18.14
C THR A 365 -3.71 -3.05 19.13
N VAL A 366 -4.66 -3.81 18.63
CA VAL A 366 -5.61 -4.58 19.46
C VAL A 366 -5.24 -6.06 19.39
N TYR A 367 -5.33 -6.75 20.53
CA TYR A 367 -5.18 -8.21 20.57
C TYR A 367 -6.44 -8.89 20.04
N THR A 368 -6.24 -10.01 19.37
CA THR A 368 -7.29 -10.89 18.88
C THR A 368 -7.96 -11.59 20.06
N ASP A 369 -9.29 -11.50 20.14
CA ASP A 369 -10.09 -12.24 21.12
C ASP A 369 -10.28 -13.70 20.65
N PRO A 370 -9.72 -14.70 21.38
CA PRO A 370 -9.85 -16.09 21.00
C PRO A 370 -11.30 -16.59 20.98
N GLU A 371 -12.20 -16.03 21.78
CA GLU A 371 -13.61 -16.44 21.78
C GLU A 371 -14.31 -16.04 20.48
N GLN A 372 -14.07 -14.83 19.98
CA GLN A 372 -14.65 -14.36 18.72
C GLN A 372 -14.12 -15.15 17.53
N VAL A 373 -12.81 -15.45 17.53
CA VAL A 373 -12.20 -16.32 16.52
C VAL A 373 -12.79 -17.72 16.56
N SER A 374 -13.02 -18.27 17.76
CA SER A 374 -13.62 -19.61 17.91
C SER A 374 -15.02 -19.65 17.31
N ARG A 375 -15.85 -18.63 17.57
CA ARG A 375 -17.18 -18.49 16.95
C ARG A 375 -17.10 -18.50 15.43
N GLN A 376 -16.18 -17.73 14.84
CA GLN A 376 -15.98 -17.71 13.39
C GLN A 376 -15.56 -19.07 12.83
N ILE A 377 -14.60 -19.75 13.49
CA ILE A 377 -14.15 -21.09 13.06
C ILE A 377 -15.33 -22.08 13.11
N THR A 378 -16.17 -22.03 14.15
CA THR A 378 -17.32 -22.93 14.30
C THR A 378 -18.51 -22.58 13.40
N ALA A 379 -18.68 -21.32 13.02
CA ALA A 379 -19.83 -20.84 12.24
C ALA A 379 -19.74 -21.14 10.73
N ALA A 380 -18.60 -21.63 10.23
CA ALA A 380 -18.51 -22.10 8.84
C ALA A 380 -19.18 -23.49 8.72
N PRO A 381 -20.32 -23.69 8.01
CA PRO A 381 -20.79 -22.96 6.83
C PRO A 381 -22.28 -22.51 6.89
N ALA A 382 -22.73 -21.81 7.93
CA ALA A 382 -24.09 -21.27 7.95
C ALA A 382 -24.23 -20.02 8.85
N ALA A 383 -24.66 -18.93 8.21
CA ALA A 383 -25.29 -17.74 8.80
C ALA A 383 -24.42 -16.56 9.28
N ALA A 384 -24.84 -15.40 8.77
CA ALA A 384 -24.72 -14.04 9.28
C ALA A 384 -23.35 -13.57 9.79
N VAL A 385 -22.62 -13.00 8.83
CA VAL A 385 -21.39 -12.24 8.97
C VAL A 385 -21.55 -11.08 9.97
N VAL A 386 -20.80 -11.08 11.09
CA VAL A 386 -20.67 -9.87 11.93
C VAL A 386 -19.67 -8.94 11.26
N VAL A 387 -20.15 -8.02 10.44
CA VAL A 387 -19.27 -7.15 9.64
C VAL A 387 -18.80 -5.95 10.48
N HIS A 388 -17.58 -5.46 10.26
CA HIS A 388 -17.13 -4.15 10.77
C HIS A 388 -18.22 -3.08 10.54
N PRO A 389 -18.58 -2.20 11.51
CA PRO A 389 -19.82 -1.41 11.46
C PRO A 389 -20.03 -0.57 10.18
N LYS A 390 -18.94 -0.04 9.60
CA LYS A 390 -19.01 0.69 8.33
C LYS A 390 -19.30 -0.21 7.12
N HIS A 391 -18.72 -1.41 7.10
CA HIS A 391 -18.95 -2.38 6.04
C HIS A 391 -20.30 -3.08 6.25
N ALA A 392 -20.75 -3.28 7.50
CA ALA A 392 -22.10 -3.76 7.81
C ALA A 392 -23.17 -2.86 7.19
N LYS A 393 -23.07 -1.54 7.44
CA LYS A 393 -23.94 -0.54 6.82
C LYS A 393 -23.90 -0.57 5.29
N TRP A 394 -22.70 -0.74 4.71
CA TRP A 394 -22.57 -0.83 3.25
C TRP A 394 -23.22 -2.11 2.69
N VAL A 395 -23.07 -3.24 3.37
CA VAL A 395 -23.71 -4.51 2.98
C VAL A 395 -25.23 -4.41 3.10
N GLU A 396 -25.75 -3.75 4.14
CA GLU A 396 -27.18 -3.46 4.29
C GLU A 396 -27.70 -2.52 3.19
N GLU A 397 -26.93 -1.50 2.82
CA GLU A 397 -27.32 -0.52 1.80
C GLU A 397 -27.22 -1.07 0.36
N PHE A 398 -26.23 -1.94 0.11
CA PHE A 398 -25.89 -2.48 -1.21
C PHE A 398 -25.64 -4.01 -1.19
N PRO A 399 -26.64 -4.82 -0.82
CA PRO A 399 -26.49 -6.28 -0.74
C PRO A 399 -26.14 -6.93 -2.09
N GLU A 400 -26.56 -6.33 -3.20
CA GLU A 400 -26.24 -6.78 -4.55
C GLU A 400 -24.74 -6.69 -4.84
N LEU A 401 -24.12 -5.57 -4.45
CA LEU A 401 -22.68 -5.37 -4.64
C LEU A 401 -21.86 -6.29 -3.75
N HIS A 402 -22.33 -6.52 -2.51
CA HIS A 402 -21.69 -7.48 -1.61
C HIS A 402 -21.71 -8.89 -2.20
N THR A 403 -22.86 -9.35 -2.71
CA THR A 403 -22.99 -10.67 -3.34
C THR A 403 -22.05 -10.83 -4.54
N LEU A 404 -22.00 -9.82 -5.42
CA LEU A 404 -21.11 -9.83 -6.58
C LEU A 404 -19.63 -9.84 -6.19
N GLU A 405 -19.26 -9.09 -5.15
CA GLU A 405 -17.91 -9.09 -4.62
C GLU A 405 -17.49 -10.45 -4.06
N THR A 406 -18.38 -11.10 -3.31
CA THR A 406 -18.06 -12.39 -2.66
C THR A 406 -18.05 -13.56 -3.62
N CYS A 407 -18.82 -13.49 -4.71
CA CYS A 407 -19.02 -14.62 -5.63
C CYS A 407 -18.28 -14.48 -6.96
N CYS A 408 -17.86 -13.27 -7.33
CA CYS A 408 -17.17 -12.99 -8.59
C CYS A 408 -15.88 -12.20 -8.33
N PRO A 409 -14.73 -12.88 -8.18
CA PRO A 409 -13.45 -12.23 -7.90
C PRO A 409 -13.06 -11.10 -8.87
N PRO A 410 -13.23 -11.21 -10.21
CA PRO A 410 -12.90 -10.08 -11.09
C PRO A 410 -13.81 -8.87 -10.89
N LEU A 411 -15.07 -9.06 -10.46
CA LEU A 411 -15.92 -7.93 -10.06
C LEU A 411 -15.51 -7.40 -8.69
N GLY A 412 -15.24 -8.28 -7.71
CA GLY A 412 -14.71 -7.89 -6.40
C GLY A 412 -13.46 -7.02 -6.52
N GLN A 413 -12.57 -7.34 -7.45
CA GLN A 413 -11.39 -6.52 -7.77
C GLN A 413 -11.76 -5.10 -8.28
N ILE A 414 -12.77 -4.97 -9.14
CA ILE A 414 -13.25 -3.65 -9.62
C ILE A 414 -13.92 -2.87 -8.48
N LEU A 415 -14.76 -3.54 -7.69
CA LEU A 415 -15.46 -2.93 -6.56
C LEU A 415 -14.46 -2.44 -5.51
N ALA A 416 -13.42 -3.21 -5.21
CA ALA A 416 -12.34 -2.81 -4.33
C ALA A 416 -11.60 -1.57 -4.87
N ALA A 417 -11.30 -1.53 -6.17
CA ALA A 417 -10.72 -0.35 -6.81
C ALA A 417 -11.63 0.89 -6.72
N CYS A 418 -12.94 0.73 -6.85
CA CYS A 418 -13.90 1.82 -6.67
C CYS A 418 -13.87 2.38 -5.24
N ARG A 419 -13.82 1.50 -4.24
CA ARG A 419 -13.82 1.88 -2.82
C ARG A 419 -12.53 2.57 -2.39
N SER A 420 -11.40 2.21 -2.97
CA SER A 420 -10.10 2.86 -2.71
C SER A 420 -9.90 4.16 -3.48
N GLY A 421 -10.82 4.55 -4.37
CA GLY A 421 -10.67 5.73 -5.23
C GLY A 421 -9.67 5.52 -6.37
N SER A 422 -9.28 4.27 -6.66
CA SER A 422 -8.40 3.97 -7.78
C SER A 422 -9.12 4.18 -9.11
N ALA A 423 -8.47 4.87 -10.05
CA ALA A 423 -9.04 5.13 -11.37
C ALA A 423 -9.29 3.84 -12.14
N LEU A 424 -10.52 3.64 -12.61
CA LEU A 424 -10.88 2.50 -13.46
C LEU A 424 -10.37 2.69 -14.90
N SER A 425 -9.96 1.59 -15.52
CA SER A 425 -9.73 1.53 -16.96
C SER A 425 -11.04 1.42 -17.75
N LEU A 426 -11.00 1.74 -19.04
CA LEU A 426 -12.16 1.57 -19.95
C LEU A 426 -12.68 0.12 -19.99
N ARG A 427 -11.80 -0.88 -19.79
CA ARG A 427 -12.20 -2.29 -19.72
C ARG A 427 -12.97 -2.60 -18.43
N GLU A 428 -12.49 -2.07 -17.30
CA GLU A 428 -13.13 -2.21 -15.99
C GLU A 428 -14.47 -1.49 -15.95
N GLU A 429 -14.53 -0.25 -16.44
CA GLU A 429 -15.80 0.47 -16.61
C GLU A 429 -16.77 -0.34 -17.46
N LYS A 430 -16.32 -0.88 -18.60
CA LYS A 430 -17.18 -1.70 -19.46
C LYS A 430 -17.73 -2.91 -18.72
N VAL A 431 -16.89 -3.65 -17.98
CA VAL A 431 -17.34 -4.78 -17.16
C VAL A 431 -18.37 -4.31 -16.12
N LEU A 432 -18.11 -3.17 -15.46
CA LEU A 432 -18.98 -2.63 -14.43
C LEU A 432 -20.37 -2.26 -14.98
N TYR A 433 -20.42 -1.43 -16.04
CA TYR A 433 -21.68 -1.02 -16.67
C TYR A 433 -22.44 -2.21 -17.24
N HIS A 434 -21.76 -3.14 -17.93
CA HIS A 434 -22.42 -4.30 -18.53
C HIS A 434 -22.74 -5.43 -17.53
N THR A 435 -22.46 -5.24 -16.23
CA THR A 435 -22.91 -6.15 -15.18
C THR A 435 -23.88 -5.46 -14.23
N VAL A 436 -23.40 -4.47 -13.46
CA VAL A 436 -24.20 -3.73 -12.47
C VAL A 436 -25.33 -2.94 -13.15
N GLY A 437 -25.13 -2.49 -14.39
CA GLY A 437 -26.13 -1.74 -15.13
C GLY A 437 -27.41 -2.52 -15.48
N PHE A 438 -27.41 -3.84 -15.32
CA PHE A 438 -28.59 -4.70 -15.52
C PHE A 438 -29.34 -5.04 -14.23
N LEU A 439 -28.86 -4.57 -13.07
CA LEU A 439 -29.57 -4.73 -11.81
C LEU A 439 -30.75 -3.75 -11.69
N ASN A 440 -31.76 -4.11 -10.89
CA ASN A 440 -32.93 -3.25 -10.64
C ASN A 440 -32.55 -1.87 -10.12
N ARG A 441 -31.58 -1.81 -9.19
CA ARG A 441 -31.03 -0.57 -8.60
C ARG A 441 -29.82 -0.02 -9.35
N ALA A 442 -29.61 -0.39 -10.63
CA ALA A 442 -28.42 -0.07 -11.41
C ALA A 442 -27.93 1.39 -11.28
N LYS A 443 -28.84 2.36 -11.35
CA LYS A 443 -28.52 3.79 -11.26
C LYS A 443 -27.86 4.13 -9.93
N THR A 444 -28.55 3.82 -8.83
CA THR A 444 -28.07 4.06 -7.47
C THR A 444 -26.74 3.33 -7.21
N LEU A 445 -26.62 2.08 -7.66
CA LEU A 445 -25.41 1.27 -7.50
C LEU A 445 -24.21 1.87 -8.25
N LEU A 446 -24.38 2.22 -9.53
CA LEU A 446 -23.31 2.80 -10.35
C LEU A 446 -22.87 4.16 -9.84
N HIS A 447 -23.80 5.04 -9.44
CA HIS A 447 -23.44 6.31 -8.82
C HIS A 447 -22.70 6.13 -7.50
N SER A 448 -23.13 5.18 -6.65
CA SER A 448 -22.46 4.87 -5.40
C SER A 448 -21.01 4.41 -5.61
N LEU A 449 -20.77 3.60 -6.63
CA LEU A 449 -19.43 3.09 -6.96
C LEU A 449 -18.53 4.14 -7.61
N LEU A 450 -19.08 4.94 -8.53
CA LEU A 450 -18.28 5.85 -9.34
C LEU A 450 -18.07 7.22 -8.68
N ARG A 451 -18.80 7.57 -7.61
CA ARG A 451 -18.73 8.92 -6.99
C ARG A 451 -17.34 9.36 -6.54
N ASN A 452 -16.46 8.43 -6.18
CA ASN A 452 -15.11 8.70 -5.70
C ASN A 452 -14.06 8.61 -6.82
N GLN A 453 -14.49 8.39 -8.07
CA GLN A 453 -13.59 8.32 -9.23
C GLN A 453 -13.17 9.74 -9.65
N PRO A 454 -11.90 9.95 -10.07
CA PRO A 454 -11.43 11.27 -10.50
C PRO A 454 -12.28 11.91 -11.61
N GLU A 455 -12.76 11.09 -12.56
CA GLU A 455 -13.56 11.52 -13.72
C GLU A 455 -15.08 11.37 -13.49
N TYR A 456 -15.53 11.37 -12.23
CA TYR A 456 -16.94 11.19 -11.92
C TYR A 456 -17.79 12.34 -12.45
N ASN A 457 -18.64 12.03 -13.44
CA ASN A 457 -19.65 12.95 -13.95
C ASN A 457 -21.02 12.27 -13.88
N PRO A 458 -21.94 12.73 -13.00
CA PRO A 458 -23.26 12.12 -12.84
C PRO A 458 -24.05 12.02 -14.15
N HIS A 459 -24.02 13.07 -14.98
CA HIS A 459 -24.75 13.08 -16.26
C HIS A 459 -24.15 12.09 -17.26
N MET A 460 -22.83 11.88 -17.23
CA MET A 460 -22.16 10.88 -18.06
C MET A 460 -22.52 9.46 -17.63
N VAL A 461 -22.65 9.21 -16.32
CA VAL A 461 -23.11 7.92 -15.78
C VAL A 461 -24.55 7.64 -16.26
N ASP A 462 -25.45 8.61 -16.07
CA ASP A 462 -26.85 8.53 -16.51
C ASP A 462 -26.93 8.30 -18.03
N TYR A 463 -26.12 9.02 -18.82
CA TYR A 463 -26.05 8.87 -20.27
C TYR A 463 -25.55 7.49 -20.71
N ARG A 464 -24.45 6.99 -20.12
CA ARG A 464 -23.93 5.67 -20.46
C ARG A 464 -24.91 4.57 -20.08
N MET A 465 -25.60 4.72 -18.95
CA MET A 465 -26.62 3.78 -18.52
C MET A 465 -27.85 3.80 -19.45
N SER A 466 -28.29 4.98 -19.92
CA SER A 466 -29.41 5.10 -20.87
C SER A 466 -29.09 4.51 -22.24
N ARG A 467 -27.81 4.31 -22.57
CA ARG A 467 -27.32 3.63 -23.78
C ARG A 467 -27.05 2.13 -23.59
N LEU A 468 -27.19 1.61 -22.37
CA LEU A 468 -26.96 0.19 -22.10
C LEU A 468 -28.05 -0.67 -22.76
N ARG A 469 -27.64 -1.65 -23.56
CA ARG A 469 -28.54 -2.54 -24.33
C ARG A 469 -28.02 -3.98 -24.27
N GLY A 470 -28.88 -4.93 -24.62
CA GLY A 470 -28.54 -6.35 -24.76
C GLY A 470 -28.64 -7.12 -23.44
N SER A 471 -27.72 -8.06 -23.24
CA SER A 471 -27.63 -8.90 -22.04
C SER A 471 -26.43 -8.54 -21.16
N PRO A 472 -26.46 -8.98 -19.88
CA PRO A 472 -25.29 -8.92 -19.01
C PRO A 472 -24.07 -9.59 -19.65
N ILE A 473 -22.89 -9.04 -19.36
CA ILE A 473 -21.63 -9.60 -19.85
C ILE A 473 -21.30 -10.93 -19.16
N GLY A 474 -20.96 -11.95 -19.97
CA GLY A 474 -20.69 -13.30 -19.48
C GLY A 474 -19.31 -13.47 -18.85
N CYS A 475 -19.17 -14.46 -17.95
CA CYS A 475 -17.95 -14.72 -17.19
C CYS A 475 -16.70 -14.84 -18.09
N ARG A 476 -16.81 -15.56 -19.21
CA ARG A 476 -15.70 -15.69 -20.19
C ARG A 476 -15.20 -14.35 -20.69
N ARG A 477 -16.12 -13.43 -21.00
CA ARG A 477 -15.77 -12.10 -21.51
C ARG A 477 -15.22 -11.20 -20.41
N ILE A 478 -15.75 -11.29 -19.19
CA ILE A 478 -15.20 -10.60 -18.02
C ILE A 478 -13.74 -11.03 -17.81
N HIS A 479 -13.47 -12.33 -17.76
CA HIS A 479 -12.11 -12.84 -17.54
C HIS A 479 -11.13 -12.34 -18.61
N SER A 480 -11.56 -12.37 -19.88
CA SER A 480 -10.77 -11.85 -21.01
C SER A 480 -10.50 -10.35 -20.92
N LEU A 481 -11.49 -9.53 -20.55
CA LEU A 481 -11.30 -8.08 -20.43
C LEU A 481 -10.42 -7.70 -19.23
N MET A 482 -10.50 -8.48 -18.17
CA MET A 482 -9.80 -8.26 -16.91
C MET A 482 -8.42 -8.90 -16.85
N SER A 483 -8.06 -9.69 -17.87
CA SER A 483 -6.86 -10.55 -17.86
C SER A 483 -6.82 -11.44 -16.59
N TYR A 484 -8.00 -11.88 -16.14
CA TYR A 484 -8.17 -12.64 -14.90
C TYR A 484 -7.91 -14.13 -15.15
N VAL A 485 -7.08 -14.72 -14.29
CA VAL A 485 -6.69 -16.14 -14.34
C VAL A 485 -7.25 -16.82 -13.09
N GLY A 486 -8.29 -17.62 -13.28
CA GLY A 486 -8.97 -18.35 -12.20
C GLY A 486 -10.26 -19.00 -12.70
N ASP A 487 -10.96 -19.65 -11.78
CA ASP A 487 -12.21 -20.35 -12.09
C ASP A 487 -13.34 -19.37 -12.43
N TYR A 488 -14.22 -19.78 -13.35
CA TYR A 488 -15.47 -19.06 -13.57
C TYR A 488 -16.40 -19.20 -12.36
N CYS A 489 -17.35 -18.26 -12.25
CA CYS A 489 -18.48 -18.36 -11.32
C CYS A 489 -19.12 -19.75 -11.38
N ARG A 490 -19.34 -20.35 -10.21
CA ARG A 490 -20.00 -21.65 -10.06
C ARG A 490 -21.44 -21.43 -9.60
N PHE A 491 -22.38 -22.16 -10.20
CA PHE A 491 -23.81 -22.02 -9.94
C PHE A 491 -24.42 -23.39 -9.61
N ASP A 492 -25.47 -23.39 -8.81
CA ASP A 492 -26.14 -24.62 -8.37
C ASP A 492 -26.85 -25.38 -9.50
N ALA A 493 -27.13 -24.71 -10.63
CA ALA A 493 -27.64 -25.37 -11.82
C ALA A 493 -26.87 -24.93 -13.07
N PRO A 494 -26.73 -25.81 -14.07
CA PRO A 494 -26.07 -25.48 -15.32
C PRO A 494 -26.83 -24.34 -16.04
N ALA A 495 -26.06 -23.37 -16.53
CA ALA A 495 -26.56 -22.27 -17.34
C ALA A 495 -25.80 -22.23 -18.67
N ASP A 496 -26.54 -22.17 -19.78
CA ASP A 496 -25.95 -22.11 -21.13
C ASP A 496 -25.12 -20.83 -21.33
N TYR A 497 -25.44 -19.77 -20.59
CA TYR A 497 -24.71 -18.51 -20.56
C TYR A 497 -24.41 -18.08 -19.12
N ALA A 498 -23.20 -18.41 -18.65
CA ALA A 498 -22.73 -18.05 -17.32
C ALA A 498 -22.39 -16.55 -17.21
N HIS A 499 -23.02 -15.85 -16.26
CA HIS A 499 -22.69 -14.47 -15.90
C HIS A 499 -22.94 -14.20 -14.40
N PRO A 500 -22.31 -13.17 -13.79
CA PRO A 500 -22.31 -13.00 -12.34
C PRO A 500 -23.67 -12.72 -11.69
N LEU A 501 -24.65 -12.17 -12.44
CA LEU A 501 -25.96 -11.85 -11.86
C LEU A 501 -26.79 -13.10 -11.51
N LEU A 502 -26.40 -14.27 -12.04
CA LEU A 502 -27.01 -15.56 -11.69
C LEU A 502 -26.82 -15.95 -10.21
N HIS A 503 -25.89 -15.31 -9.49
CA HIS A 503 -25.73 -15.49 -8.04
C HIS A 503 -26.85 -14.85 -7.21
N MET A 504 -27.58 -13.89 -7.78
CA MET A 504 -28.61 -13.14 -7.05
C MET A 504 -30.02 -13.60 -7.40
N ASP A 505 -30.31 -13.77 -8.69
CA ASP A 505 -31.65 -14.11 -9.15
C ASP A 505 -31.61 -15.09 -10.34
N PRO A 506 -32.13 -16.33 -10.18
CA PRO A 506 -32.27 -17.30 -11.26
C PRO A 506 -33.10 -16.81 -12.44
N ALA A 507 -33.93 -15.77 -12.31
CA ALA A 507 -34.68 -15.17 -13.42
C ALA A 507 -33.75 -14.62 -14.52
N HIS A 508 -32.49 -14.32 -14.19
CA HIS A 508 -31.46 -13.98 -15.18
C HIS A 508 -31.02 -15.16 -16.06
N ARG A 509 -31.47 -16.40 -15.79
CA ARG A 509 -31.18 -17.61 -16.61
C ARG A 509 -31.94 -17.64 -17.95
N GLY A 510 -32.92 -16.75 -18.16
CA GLY A 510 -33.69 -16.67 -19.40
C GLY A 510 -32.90 -16.07 -20.58
N PRO A 511 -33.39 -16.22 -21.83
CA PRO A 511 -32.79 -15.54 -22.98
C PRO A 511 -32.77 -14.04 -22.71
N ALA A 512 -31.59 -13.42 -22.91
CA ALA A 512 -31.29 -11.99 -22.78
C ALA A 512 -32.56 -11.12 -22.63
N SER A 513 -32.95 -10.78 -21.40
CA SER A 513 -34.00 -9.78 -21.19
C SER A 513 -33.45 -8.46 -21.72
N ASN A 514 -33.70 -8.18 -22.99
CA ASN A 514 -33.32 -6.93 -23.61
C ASN A 514 -33.92 -5.83 -22.76
N ARG A 515 -33.08 -4.97 -22.19
CA ARG A 515 -33.53 -3.71 -21.60
C ARG A 515 -34.22 -2.93 -22.73
N SER A 516 -35.55 -3.06 -22.82
CA SER A 516 -36.34 -2.49 -23.90
C SER A 516 -36.43 -0.97 -23.71
N GLU A 517 -36.78 -0.24 -24.77
CA GLU A 517 -36.82 1.23 -24.80
C GLU A 517 -37.90 1.86 -23.90
N LYS A 518 -38.72 1.08 -23.19
CA LYS A 518 -39.83 1.58 -22.37
C LYS A 518 -39.64 1.20 -20.91
N GLU A 519 -39.97 2.11 -19.98
CA GLU A 519 -40.10 1.76 -18.56
C GLU A 519 -41.17 0.65 -18.44
N GLU A 520 -40.73 -0.60 -18.26
CA GLU A 520 -41.64 -1.75 -18.25
C GLU A 520 -42.33 -1.96 -16.89
N ASN A 521 -41.91 -1.28 -15.82
CA ASN A 521 -42.58 -1.41 -14.53
C ASN A 521 -42.68 -0.09 -13.73
N LEU A 522 -43.79 0.03 -13.00
CA LEU A 522 -44.12 1.15 -12.13
C LEU A 522 -43.08 1.36 -11.02
N ALA A 523 -42.39 0.30 -10.61
CA ALA A 523 -41.42 0.35 -9.52
C ALA A 523 -40.16 1.14 -9.91
N GLY A 524 -39.66 0.97 -11.14
CA GLY A 524 -38.54 1.74 -11.68
C GLY A 524 -38.87 3.21 -11.85
N ALA A 525 -40.11 3.52 -12.27
CA ALA A 525 -40.61 4.88 -12.34
C ALA A 525 -40.70 5.54 -10.95
N ILE A 526 -41.15 4.81 -9.93
CA ILE A 526 -41.22 5.27 -8.53
C ILE A 526 -39.81 5.53 -7.97
N GLU A 527 -38.84 4.65 -8.25
CA GLU A 527 -37.46 4.81 -7.76
C GLU A 527 -36.79 6.05 -8.40
N ASN A 528 -37.02 6.26 -9.71
CA ASN A 528 -36.59 7.48 -10.42
C ASN A 528 -37.23 8.73 -9.81
N LEU A 529 -38.51 8.67 -9.44
CA LEU A 529 -39.23 9.78 -8.80
C LEU A 529 -38.65 10.10 -7.42
N ARG A 530 -38.36 9.07 -6.60
CA ARG A 530 -37.74 9.22 -5.27
C ARG A 530 -36.35 9.86 -5.36
N GLU A 531 -35.53 9.42 -6.32
CA GLU A 531 -34.22 10.05 -6.55
C GLU A 531 -34.35 11.50 -7.04
N ALA A 532 -35.32 11.80 -7.91
CA ALA A 532 -35.58 13.15 -8.38
C ALA A 532 -35.99 14.08 -7.22
N ILE A 533 -36.87 13.61 -6.34
CA ILE A 533 -37.27 14.31 -5.11
C ILE A 533 -36.05 14.55 -4.22
N ALA A 534 -35.24 13.52 -3.96
CA ALA A 534 -34.05 13.65 -3.12
C ALA A 534 -33.00 14.62 -3.71
N ARG A 535 -32.90 14.72 -5.05
CA ARG A 535 -32.05 15.72 -5.71
C ARG A 535 -32.61 17.13 -5.49
N VAL A 536 -33.92 17.33 -5.66
CA VAL A 536 -34.58 18.64 -5.43
C VAL A 536 -34.45 19.08 -3.97
N GLU A 537 -34.66 18.18 -3.01
CA GLU A 537 -34.52 18.47 -1.58
C GLU A 537 -33.10 18.91 -1.19
N ARG A 538 -32.07 18.41 -1.87
CA ARG A 538 -30.69 18.88 -1.68
C ARG A 538 -30.42 20.27 -2.25
N PHE A 539 -31.16 20.70 -3.26
CA PHE A 539 -31.06 22.06 -3.81
C PHE A 539 -31.87 23.08 -3.00
N LEU A 540 -32.81 22.62 -2.18
CA LEU A 540 -33.64 23.46 -1.31
C LEU A 540 -33.05 23.67 0.09
N LYS A 541 -31.95 22.97 0.43
CA LYS A 541 -31.11 23.23 1.61
C LYS A 541 -29.87 23.98 1.19
#